data_AF-A0A958EBI1-F1
#
_entry.id   AF-A0A958EBI1-F1
#
_cell.length_a   1.000
_cell.length_b   1.000
_cell.length_c   1.000
_cell.angle_alpha   90.00
_cell.angle_beta   90.00
_cell.angle_gamma   90.00
#
_symmetry.space_group_name_H-M   'P 1'
#
loop_
_entity.id
_entity.type
_entity.pdbx_description
1 polymer ?
#
loop_
_entity_poly.entity_id
_entity_poly.type
_entity_poly.pdbx_seq_one_letter_code
_entity_poly.pdbx_strand_id
1 'polypeptide(L)'
;MKIGVLGSGMVAKVLGSGFLSHGHSVMLGTRDSSKLADWQSENPQGQVGSFSATAAFGEVVVLAVKGSVAAQALAQSGAGNLAGKPVIDATNPIADAPPENGVLQFFTDQNGSLMEDLQAQ
;
A
#
# COMPACT_ATOMS: atom_id res chain seq x y z
N MET A 1 -6.00 16.49 4.78
CA MET A 1 -6.83 15.28 4.51
C MET A 1 -6.19 14.04 5.13
N LYS A 2 -6.99 13.00 5.36
CA LYS A 2 -6.57 11.70 5.92
C LYS A 2 -6.13 10.77 4.80
N ILE A 3 -4.93 10.21 4.91
CA ILE A 3 -4.36 9.30 3.91
C ILE A 3 -4.02 7.98 4.60
N GLY A 4 -4.62 6.90 4.11
CA GLY A 4 -4.28 5.55 4.55
C GLY A 4 -3.26 4.93 3.59
N VAL A 5 -2.11 4.49 4.07
CA VAL A 5 -1.09 3.85 3.22
C VAL A 5 -0.97 2.39 3.62
N LEU A 6 -1.40 1.48 2.75
CA LEU A 6 -1.37 0.04 2.99
C LEU A 6 0.02 -0.50 2.65
N GLY A 7 0.76 -0.92 3.67
CA GLY A 7 2.09 -1.51 3.53
C GLY A 7 3.06 -1.05 4.62
N SER A 8 4.13 -1.82 4.81
CA SER A 8 5.21 -1.51 5.75
C SER A 8 6.61 -1.48 5.11
N GLY A 9 6.66 -1.56 3.77
CA GLY A 9 7.90 -1.47 3.00
C GLY A 9 8.37 -0.02 2.80
N MET A 10 9.50 0.13 2.10
CA MET A 10 10.13 1.43 1.85
C MET A 10 9.19 2.43 1.17
N VAL A 11 8.45 2.00 0.15
CA VAL A 11 7.48 2.87 -0.56
C VAL A 11 6.44 3.43 0.42
N ALA A 12 5.86 2.58 1.26
CA ALA A 12 4.85 2.99 2.24
C ALA A 12 5.42 4.00 3.26
N LYS A 13 6.63 3.75 3.78
CA LYS A 13 7.31 4.64 4.74
C LYS A 13 7.62 6.01 4.14
N VAL A 14 8.20 6.03 2.93
CA VAL A 14 8.58 7.27 2.24
C VAL A 14 7.35 8.10 1.89
N LEU A 15 6.32 7.50 1.29
CA LEU A 15 5.08 8.21 0.97
C LEU A 15 4.38 8.69 2.25
N GLY A 16 4.33 7.84 3.29
CA GLY A 16 3.74 8.20 4.57
C GLY A 16 4.41 9.42 5.22
N SER A 17 5.74 9.43 5.29
CA SER A 17 6.49 10.58 5.82
C SER A 17 6.36 11.83 4.94
N GLY A 18 6.34 11.67 3.62
CA GLY A 18 6.11 12.78 2.69
C GLY A 18 4.71 13.41 2.86
N PHE A 19 3.67 12.60 3.00
CA PHE A 19 2.33 13.13 3.28
C PHE A 19 2.27 13.85 4.63
N LEU A 20 2.93 13.33 5.67
CA LEU A 20 3.03 14.03 6.96
C LEU A 20 3.74 15.38 6.83
N SER A 21 4.85 15.46 6.09
CA SER A 21 5.60 16.72 5.90
C SER A 21 4.80 17.79 5.15
N HIS A 22 3.83 17.38 4.34
CA HIS A 22 2.87 18.25 3.67
C HIS A 22 1.59 18.53 4.49
N GLY A 23 1.53 18.14 5.77
CA GLY A 23 0.43 18.47 6.68
C GLY A 23 -0.80 17.57 6.58
N HIS A 24 -0.68 16.40 5.95
CA HIS A 24 -1.75 15.40 5.92
C HIS A 24 -1.74 14.53 7.18
N SER A 25 -2.90 14.00 7.56
CA SER A 25 -2.98 12.99 8.63
C SER A 25 -2.76 11.61 8.02
N VAL A 26 -1.79 10.85 8.51
CA VAL A 26 -1.39 9.58 7.87
C VAL A 26 -1.53 8.40 8.83
N MET A 27 -2.05 7.29 8.30
CA MET A 27 -1.97 5.98 8.96
C MET A 27 -1.29 4.97 8.03
N LEU A 28 -0.25 4.29 8.51
CA LEU A 28 0.32 3.13 7.83
C LEU A 28 -0.41 1.85 8.27
N GLY A 29 -0.87 1.07 7.29
CA GLY A 29 -1.53 -0.21 7.48
C GLY A 29 -0.55 -1.36 7.37
N THR A 30 -0.50 -2.24 8.36
CA THR A 30 0.38 -3.41 8.35
C THR A 30 -0.25 -4.59 9.08
N ARG A 31 0.22 -5.80 8.75
CA ARG A 31 -0.08 -7.03 9.52
C ARG A 31 0.84 -7.20 10.73
N ASP A 32 1.98 -6.52 10.69
CA ASP A 32 3.04 -6.59 11.69
C ASP A 32 3.53 -5.17 11.99
N SER A 33 3.11 -4.64 13.14
CA SER A 33 3.43 -3.28 13.58
C SER A 33 4.89 -3.12 13.98
N SER A 34 5.59 -4.20 14.33
CA SER A 34 7.01 -4.13 14.73
C SER A 34 7.90 -3.61 13.58
N LYS A 35 7.53 -3.87 12.32
CA LYS A 35 8.23 -3.38 11.12
C LYS A 35 8.17 -1.86 10.92
N LEU A 36 7.29 -1.18 11.66
CA LEU A 36 7.07 0.26 11.59
C LEU A 36 7.53 1.01 12.84
N ALA A 37 8.16 0.34 13.80
CA ALA A 37 8.65 0.97 15.03
C ALA A 37 9.58 2.17 14.74
N ASP A 38 10.58 1.98 13.88
CA ASP A 38 11.51 3.06 13.50
C ASP A 38 10.80 4.22 12.82
N TRP A 39 9.90 3.90 11.87
CA TRP A 39 9.14 4.93 11.15
C TRP A 39 8.27 5.74 12.11
N GLN A 40 7.62 5.09 13.09
CA GLN A 40 6.78 5.77 14.06
C GLN A 40 7.58 6.61 15.06
N SER A 41 8.81 6.19 15.39
CA SER A 41 9.76 6.98 16.18
C SER A 41 10.15 8.28 15.45
N GLU A 42 10.45 8.18 14.16
CA GLU A 42 10.80 9.32 13.31
C GLU A 42 9.60 10.23 12.98
N ASN A 43 8.38 9.68 13.02
CA ASN A 43 7.15 10.33 12.59
C ASN A 43 6.08 10.24 13.70
N PRO A 44 6.22 10.96 14.83
CA PRO A 44 5.33 10.80 15.99
C PRO A 44 3.87 11.19 15.73
N GLN A 45 3.60 11.96 14.68
CA GLN A 45 2.25 12.30 14.23
C GLN A 45 1.59 11.20 13.37
N GLY A 46 2.40 10.24 12.90
CA GLY A 46 1.97 9.12 12.09
C GLY A 46 1.31 8.01 12.93
N GLN A 47 0.20 7.49 12.43
CA GLN A 47 -0.50 6.38 13.05
C GLN A 47 -0.11 5.05 12.39
N VAL A 48 -0.22 3.96 13.14
CA VAL A 48 -0.05 2.60 12.62
C VAL A 48 -1.28 1.78 12.99
N GLY A 49 -1.84 1.05 12.02
CA GLY A 49 -3.04 0.26 12.20
C GLY A 49 -3.07 -1.00 11.35
N SER A 50 -4.17 -1.76 11.48
CA SER A 50 -4.48 -2.86 10.56
C SER A 50 -4.90 -2.31 9.19
N PHE A 51 -4.86 -3.13 8.14
CA PHE A 51 -5.32 -2.71 6.81
C PHE A 51 -6.77 -2.19 6.82
N SER A 52 -7.68 -2.87 7.52
CA SER A 52 -9.07 -2.42 7.67
C SER A 52 -9.18 -1.06 8.36
N ALA A 53 -8.47 -0.86 9.48
CA ALA A 53 -8.48 0.42 10.19
C ALA A 53 -7.88 1.57 9.34
N THR A 54 -6.80 1.28 8.61
CA THR A 54 -6.14 2.25 7.72
C THR A 54 -7.02 2.63 6.54
N ALA A 55 -7.69 1.67 5.92
CA ALA A 55 -8.63 1.93 4.83
C ALA A 55 -9.87 2.72 5.31
N ALA A 56 -10.39 2.42 6.50
CA ALA A 56 -11.47 3.17 7.10
C ALA A 56 -11.06 4.63 7.41
N PHE A 57 -9.84 4.82 7.92
CA PHE A 57 -9.27 6.12 8.26
C PHE A 57 -9.06 7.05 7.05
N GLY A 58 -8.53 6.51 5.94
CA GLY A 58 -8.15 7.31 4.77
C GLY A 58 -9.35 7.83 4.00
N GLU A 59 -9.31 9.11 3.63
CA GLU A 59 -10.14 9.69 2.56
C GLU A 59 -9.59 9.28 1.17
N VAL A 60 -8.27 9.12 1.10
CA VAL A 60 -7.52 8.52 -0.01
C VAL A 60 -6.71 7.35 0.54
N VAL A 61 -6.60 6.27 -0.23
CA VAL A 61 -5.81 5.10 0.13
C VAL A 61 -4.67 4.90 -0.87
N VAL A 62 -3.48 4.58 -0.38
CA VAL A 62 -2.32 4.21 -1.20
C VAL A 62 -2.05 2.72 -1.00
N LEU A 63 -2.01 1.95 -2.07
CA LEU A 63 -1.65 0.53 -2.07
C LEU A 63 -0.15 0.40 -2.31
N ALA A 64 0.63 0.17 -1.24
CA ALA A 64 2.09 0.14 -1.25
C ALA A 64 2.65 -1.19 -0.68
N VAL A 65 2.02 -2.30 -1.10
CA VAL A 65 2.46 -3.67 -0.78
C VAL A 65 3.21 -4.31 -1.96
N LYS A 66 3.79 -5.51 -1.78
CA LYS A 66 4.31 -6.30 -2.91
C LYS A 66 3.14 -6.64 -3.85
N GLY A 67 3.34 -6.54 -5.17
CA GLY A 67 2.27 -6.77 -6.15
C GLY A 67 1.57 -8.12 -5.96
N SER A 68 2.33 -9.19 -5.68
CA SER A 68 1.78 -10.53 -5.46
C SER A 68 0.87 -10.68 -4.23
N VAL A 69 0.82 -9.69 -3.33
CA VAL A 69 -0.06 -9.69 -2.14
C VAL A 69 -1.09 -8.57 -2.18
N ALA A 70 -1.19 -7.82 -3.28
CA ALA A 70 -2.09 -6.68 -3.46
C ALA A 70 -3.56 -7.06 -3.23
N ALA A 71 -4.04 -8.13 -3.90
CA ALA A 71 -5.41 -8.63 -3.74
C ALA A 71 -5.73 -8.99 -2.28
N GLN A 72 -4.81 -9.67 -1.59
CA GLN A 72 -4.99 -10.02 -0.17
C GLN A 72 -5.05 -8.77 0.72
N ALA A 73 -4.21 -7.77 0.48
CA ALA A 73 -4.22 -6.53 1.24
C ALA A 73 -5.52 -5.73 1.04
N LEU A 74 -6.03 -5.67 -0.19
CA LEU A 74 -7.32 -5.04 -0.50
C LEU A 74 -8.49 -5.80 0.15
N ALA A 75 -8.50 -7.13 0.08
CA ALA A 75 -9.51 -7.94 0.77
C ALA A 75 -9.51 -7.70 2.28
N GLN A 76 -8.33 -7.64 2.91
CA GLN A 76 -8.19 -7.35 4.35
C GLN A 76 -8.53 -5.90 4.73
N SER A 77 -8.51 -4.98 3.75
CA SER A 77 -8.93 -3.59 3.94
C SER A 77 -10.46 -3.47 4.04
N GLY A 78 -11.19 -4.43 3.48
CA GLY A 78 -12.65 -4.48 3.45
C GLY A 78 -13.23 -3.58 2.35
N ALA A 79 -14.01 -4.17 1.44
CA ALA A 79 -14.57 -3.45 0.29
C ALA A 79 -15.39 -2.20 0.69
N GLY A 80 -16.17 -2.28 1.76
CA GLY A 80 -16.95 -1.15 2.27
C GLY A 80 -16.10 0.04 2.75
N ASN A 81 -14.87 -0.21 3.21
CA ASN A 81 -13.94 0.86 3.60
C ASN A 81 -13.29 1.56 2.41
N LEU A 82 -13.28 0.91 1.24
CA LEU A 82 -12.66 1.39 0.00
C LEU A 82 -13.68 1.97 -0.98
N ALA A 83 -14.95 1.57 -0.89
CA ALA A 83 -16.00 1.96 -1.81
C ALA A 83 -16.11 3.48 -1.94
N GLY A 84 -16.05 3.96 -3.19
CA GLY A 84 -16.15 5.40 -3.53
C GLY A 84 -14.92 6.23 -3.19
N LYS A 85 -13.83 5.64 -2.68
CA LYS A 85 -12.59 6.35 -2.36
C LYS A 85 -11.57 6.22 -3.48
N PRO A 86 -10.75 7.25 -3.74
CA PRO A 86 -9.57 7.10 -4.57
C PRO A 86 -8.58 6.11 -3.95
N VAL A 87 -8.15 5.14 -4.75
CA VAL A 87 -7.06 4.21 -4.42
C VAL A 87 -5.91 4.47 -5.39
N ILE A 88 -4.76 4.87 -4.86
CA ILE A 88 -3.53 5.10 -5.60
C ILE A 88 -2.71 3.81 -5.56
N ASP A 89 -2.47 3.20 -6.71
CA ASP A 89 -1.65 2.00 -6.82
C ASP A 89 -0.17 2.36 -6.99
N ALA A 90 0.67 1.88 -6.06
CA ALA A 90 2.13 1.98 -6.12
C ALA A 90 2.79 0.60 -6.19
N THR A 91 2.02 -0.45 -6.48
CA THR A 91 2.52 -1.81 -6.64
C THR A 91 3.22 -2.00 -7.98
N ASN A 92 4.03 -3.06 -8.07
CA ASN A 92 4.64 -3.50 -9.32
C ASN A 92 4.43 -5.02 -9.43
N PRO A 93 3.98 -5.56 -10.58
CA PRO A 93 3.69 -6.99 -10.73
C PRO A 93 4.94 -7.84 -10.98
N ILE A 94 6.03 -7.58 -10.23
CA ILE A 94 7.30 -8.27 -10.39
C ILE A 94 7.17 -9.70 -9.85
N ALA A 95 7.53 -10.68 -10.68
CA ALA A 95 7.52 -12.10 -10.34
C ALA A 95 8.58 -12.41 -9.27
N ASP A 96 8.35 -13.46 -8.47
CA ASP A 96 9.30 -13.92 -7.46
C ASP A 96 10.35 -14.86 -8.10
N ALA A 97 11.03 -14.33 -9.11
CA ALA A 97 12.04 -15.02 -9.90
C ALA A 97 13.24 -14.10 -10.14
N PRO A 98 14.46 -14.66 -10.23
CA PRO A 98 15.62 -13.87 -10.60
C PRO A 98 15.45 -13.28 -12.02
N PRO A 99 16.08 -12.13 -12.31
CA PRO A 99 16.12 -11.59 -13.66
C PRO A 99 16.76 -12.58 -14.64
N GLU A 100 16.26 -12.64 -15.86
CA GLU A 100 16.88 -13.40 -16.95
C GLU A 100 17.57 -12.41 -17.89
N ASN A 101 18.88 -12.58 -18.10
CA ASN A 101 19.69 -11.66 -18.91
C ASN A 101 19.56 -10.18 -18.47
N GLY A 102 19.39 -9.94 -17.17
CA GLY A 102 19.22 -8.61 -16.60
C GLY A 102 17.80 -8.01 -16.72
N VAL A 103 16.84 -8.77 -17.26
CA VAL A 103 15.44 -8.33 -17.41
C VAL A 103 14.60 -8.90 -16.27
N LEU A 104 13.86 -8.02 -15.57
CA LEU A 104 12.90 -8.42 -14.55
C LEU A 104 11.73 -9.18 -15.18
N GLN A 105 11.31 -10.25 -14.52
CA GLN A 105 10.13 -11.00 -14.89
C GLN A 105 8.91 -10.40 -14.19
N PHE A 106 7.77 -10.35 -14.89
CA PHE A 106 6.49 -9.90 -14.36
C PHE A 106 5.49 -11.05 -14.37
N PHE A 107 4.56 -11.08 -13.42
CA PHE A 107 3.51 -12.11 -13.36
C PHE A 107 2.23 -11.70 -14.11
N THR A 108 2.14 -10.43 -14.54
CA THR A 108 1.15 -9.98 -15.52
C THR A 108 1.73 -10.12 -16.92
N ASP A 109 0.87 -10.18 -17.94
CA ASP A 109 1.32 -10.06 -19.32
C ASP A 109 1.62 -8.59 -19.71
N GLN A 110 2.23 -8.37 -20.88
CA GLN A 110 2.64 -7.02 -21.34
C GLN A 110 1.48 -6.09 -21.67
N ASN A 111 0.28 -6.63 -21.92
CA ASN A 111 -0.94 -5.90 -22.21
C ASN A 111 -1.89 -5.86 -20.99
N GLY A 112 -1.49 -6.45 -19.86
CA GLY A 112 -2.29 -6.57 -18.65
C GLY A 112 -1.76 -5.71 -17.52
N SER A 113 -2.67 -5.08 -16.80
CA SER A 113 -2.37 -4.32 -15.59
C SER A 113 -2.87 -5.05 -14.35
N LEU A 114 -1.99 -5.22 -13.36
CA LEU A 114 -2.40 -5.74 -12.05
C LEU A 114 -3.55 -4.92 -11.45
N MET A 115 -3.57 -3.59 -11.63
CA MET A 115 -4.66 -2.78 -11.08
C MET A 115 -5.99 -3.03 -11.78
N GLU A 116 -5.98 -3.33 -13.08
CA GLU A 116 -7.19 -3.71 -13.82
C GLU A 116 -7.73 -5.06 -13.29
N ASP A 117 -6.85 -6.04 -13.09
CA ASP A 117 -7.21 -7.34 -12.51
C ASP A 117 -7.79 -7.20 -11.08
N LEU A 118 -7.30 -6.24 -10.30
CA LEU A 118 -7.78 -5.97 -8.95
C LEU A 118 -9.14 -5.26 -8.94
N GLN A 119 -9.44 -4.43 -9.93
CA GLN A 119 -10.73 -3.73 -10.05
C GLN A 119 -11.86 -4.63 -10.55
N ALA A 120 -11.52 -5.75 -11.20
CA ALA A 120 -12.49 -6.73 -11.70
C ALA A 120 -13.04 -7.69 -10.63
N GLN A 121 -12.55 -7.60 -9.38
CA GLN A 121 -12.86 -8.52 -8.27
C GLN A 121 -13.97 -8.03 -7.35
#